data_AF-A0A5S4FJC7-F1
#
_entry.id   AF-A0A5S4FJC7-F1
#
_cell.length_a   1.000
_cell.length_b   1.000
_cell.length_c   1.000
_cell.angle_alpha   90.00
_cell.angle_beta   90.00
_cell.angle_gamma   90.00
#
_symmetry.space_group_name_H-M   'P 1'
#
loop_
_entity.id
_entity.type
_entity.pdbx_description
1 polymer ?
#
loop_
_entity_poly.entity_id
_entity_poly.type
_entity_poly.pdbx_seq_one_letter_code
_entity_poly.pdbx_strand_id
1 'polypeptide(L)'
;MPQDELPQYSGLVDPSGVERLGCALARLAASTGADTVLVWEPPEDLVLAHVVARELGATVARACETAGIVHMMDALPAGARVLLLGDAFRRPAVLKGMTTVTRHHGAHVVGAAVLIETAALAELGDLPVFSLLPIPADDGADLS
;
A
#
# COMPACT_ATOMS: atom_id res chain seq x y z
N MET A 1 -20.42 9.70 2.78
CA MET A 1 -20.32 8.37 2.18
C MET A 1 -19.32 7.56 2.99
N PRO A 2 -19.59 6.28 3.28
CA PRO A 2 -18.55 5.41 3.84
C PRO A 2 -17.38 5.33 2.85
N GLN A 3 -16.14 5.47 3.33
CA GLN A 3 -14.93 5.51 2.49
C GLN A 3 -14.72 4.20 1.70
N ASP A 4 -15.36 3.12 2.12
CA ASP A 4 -15.34 1.81 1.44
C ASP A 4 -16.10 1.80 0.09
N GLU A 5 -16.90 2.83 -0.20
CA GLU A 5 -17.66 2.96 -1.47
C GLU A 5 -16.97 3.84 -2.51
N LEU A 6 -15.80 4.43 -2.21
CA LEU A 6 -15.11 5.28 -3.17
C LEU A 6 -14.55 4.45 -4.35
N PRO A 7 -14.81 4.89 -5.59
CA PRO A 7 -14.31 4.19 -6.78
C PRO A 7 -12.78 4.13 -6.75
N GLN A 8 -12.24 3.01 -7.22
CA GLN A 8 -10.79 2.81 -7.30
C GLN A 8 -10.18 3.84 -8.26
N TYR A 9 -9.04 4.41 -7.87
CA TYR A 9 -8.27 5.26 -8.77
C TYR A 9 -7.65 4.42 -9.89
N SER A 10 -7.93 4.76 -11.15
CA SER A 10 -7.33 4.06 -12.29
C SER A 10 -6.22 4.89 -12.93
N GLY A 11 -4.97 4.57 -12.58
CA GLY A 11 -3.79 5.18 -13.22
C GLY A 11 -3.64 4.85 -14.70
N LEU A 12 -4.36 3.84 -15.20
CA LEU A 12 -4.35 3.42 -16.60
C LEU A 12 -4.95 4.46 -17.54
N VAL A 13 -5.94 5.23 -17.08
CA VAL A 13 -6.63 6.25 -17.88
C VAL A 13 -6.15 7.67 -17.59
N ASP A 14 -5.32 7.86 -16.57
CA ASP A 14 -4.67 9.14 -16.23
C ASP A 14 -3.18 8.95 -15.92
N PRO A 15 -2.33 8.75 -16.96
CA PRO A 15 -0.89 8.60 -16.79
C PRO A 15 -0.24 9.81 -16.09
N SER A 16 -0.78 11.01 -16.31
CA SER A 16 -0.25 12.22 -15.69
C SER A 16 -0.54 12.27 -14.20
N GLY A 17 -1.72 11.81 -13.78
CA GLY A 17 -2.12 11.76 -12.38
C GLY A 17 -1.36 10.69 -11.62
N VAL A 18 -1.20 9.49 -12.18
CA VAL A 18 -0.48 8.41 -11.49
C VAL A 18 0.99 8.77 -11.28
N GLU A 19 1.61 9.48 -12.22
CA GLU A 19 2.96 10.05 -12.05
C GLU A 19 3.00 11.06 -10.90
N ARG A 20 2.09 12.04 -10.87
CA ARG A 20 2.05 13.05 -9.79
C ARG A 20 1.79 12.44 -8.42
N LEU A 21 0.81 11.54 -8.34
CA LEU A 21 0.39 10.89 -7.10
C LEU A 21 1.46 9.90 -6.61
N GLY A 22 2.03 9.09 -7.51
CA GLY A 22 3.11 8.18 -7.19
C GLY A 22 4.36 8.91 -6.68
N CYS A 23 4.79 9.99 -7.35
CA CYS A 23 5.88 10.83 -6.86
C CYS A 23 5.57 11.51 -5.52
N ALA A 24 4.31 11.86 -5.25
CA ALA A 24 3.92 12.40 -3.95
C ALA A 24 4.00 11.32 -2.85
N LEU A 25 3.47 10.12 -3.10
CA LEU A 25 3.57 8.99 -2.16
C LEU A 25 5.01 8.56 -1.89
N ALA A 26 5.83 8.44 -2.93
CA ALA A 26 7.23 8.07 -2.77
C ALA A 26 7.98 9.07 -1.88
N ARG A 27 7.72 10.38 -2.03
CA ARG A 27 8.33 11.40 -1.17
C ARG A 27 7.91 11.26 0.30
N LEU A 28 6.65 10.92 0.56
CA LEU A 28 6.18 10.67 1.93
C LEU A 28 6.85 9.42 2.53
N ALA A 29 6.95 8.36 1.73
CA ALA A 29 7.49 7.08 2.17
C ALA A 29 9.03 6.99 2.12
N ALA A 30 9.75 8.02 1.65
CA ALA A 30 11.19 7.98 1.40
C ALA A 30 12.01 7.61 2.65
N SER A 31 11.57 8.02 3.84
CA SER A 31 12.25 7.73 5.12
C SER A 31 12.17 6.26 5.54
N THR A 32 11.28 5.47 4.94
CA THR A 32 11.15 4.05 5.24
C THR A 32 12.33 3.23 4.76
N GLY A 33 13.14 3.74 3.81
CA GLY A 33 14.21 2.98 3.17
C GLY A 33 13.72 1.66 2.55
N ALA A 34 12.48 1.62 2.06
CA ALA A 34 11.95 0.44 1.38
C ALA A 34 12.74 0.17 0.09
N ASP A 35 13.08 -1.10 -0.13
CA ASP A 35 13.76 -1.58 -1.35
C ASP A 35 12.82 -2.38 -2.26
N THR A 36 11.60 -2.65 -1.77
CA THR A 36 10.55 -3.38 -2.48
C THR A 36 9.20 -2.74 -2.21
N VAL A 37 8.43 -2.50 -3.28
CA VAL A 37 7.03 -2.07 -3.23
C VAL A 37 6.16 -3.29 -3.53
N LEU A 38 5.34 -3.71 -2.56
CA LEU A 38 4.42 -4.83 -2.71
C LEU A 38 3.00 -4.33 -2.95
N VAL A 39 2.46 -4.66 -4.11
CA VAL A 39 1.11 -4.26 -4.52
C VAL A 39 0.16 -5.44 -4.53
N TRP A 40 -1.11 -5.18 -4.19
CA TRP A 40 -2.20 -6.14 -4.34
C TRP A 40 -2.69 -6.18 -5.80
N GLU A 41 -3.39 -7.24 -6.16
CA GLU A 41 -3.62 -7.72 -7.54
C GLU A 41 -4.34 -6.81 -8.59
N PRO A 42 -4.97 -5.66 -8.31
CA PRO A 42 -5.56 -4.87 -9.39
C PRO A 42 -4.50 -4.30 -10.36
N PRO A 43 -4.65 -4.48 -11.68
CA PRO A 43 -3.74 -3.88 -12.68
C PRO A 43 -3.59 -2.36 -12.56
N GLU A 44 -4.60 -1.68 -12.03
CA GLU A 44 -4.63 -0.24 -11.81
C GLU A 44 -3.57 0.22 -10.81
N ASP A 45 -3.41 -0.53 -9.72
CA ASP A 45 -2.45 -0.22 -8.65
C ASP A 45 -1.03 -0.54 -9.08
N LEU A 46 -0.84 -1.44 -10.05
CA LEU A 46 0.47 -1.81 -10.58
C LEU A 46 1.17 -0.63 -11.27
N VAL A 47 0.42 0.23 -11.97
CA VAL A 47 0.99 1.44 -12.59
C VAL A 47 1.50 2.41 -11.51
N LEU A 48 0.72 2.59 -10.44
CA LEU A 48 1.13 3.38 -9.28
C LEU A 48 2.36 2.78 -8.61
N ALA A 49 2.41 1.46 -8.46
CA ALA A 49 3.56 0.73 -7.89
C ALA A 49 4.84 0.95 -8.67
N HIS A 50 4.78 0.95 -10.00
CA HIS A 50 5.95 1.22 -10.82
C HIS A 50 6.49 2.64 -10.64
N VAL A 51 5.62 3.64 -10.57
CA VAL A 51 6.05 5.03 -10.31
C VAL A 51 6.69 5.13 -8.92
N VAL A 52 6.00 4.63 -7.87
CA VAL A 52 6.50 4.70 -6.49
C VAL A 52 7.84 3.97 -6.36
N ALA A 53 7.95 2.75 -6.90
CA ALA A 53 9.18 1.98 -6.85
C ALA A 53 10.33 2.68 -7.59
N ARG A 54 10.07 3.26 -8.77
CA ARG A 54 11.08 4.03 -9.52
C ARG A 54 11.63 5.19 -8.68
N GLU A 55 10.75 5.97 -8.06
CA GLU A 55 11.17 7.13 -7.26
C GLU A 55 11.90 6.75 -5.97
N LEU A 56 11.58 5.59 -5.39
CA LEU A 56 12.28 5.06 -4.21
C LEU A 56 13.58 4.31 -4.55
N GLY A 57 13.85 4.02 -5.83
CA GLY A 57 14.93 3.12 -6.23
C GLY A 57 14.69 1.65 -5.81
N ALA A 58 13.42 1.28 -5.65
CA ALA A 58 12.96 -0.03 -5.21
C ALA A 58 12.52 -0.93 -6.39
N THR A 59 12.31 -2.21 -6.10
CA THR A 59 11.68 -3.16 -7.03
C THR A 59 10.17 -3.26 -6.78
N VAL A 60 9.41 -3.75 -7.77
CA VAL A 60 7.98 -4.06 -7.59
C VAL A 60 7.83 -5.57 -7.41
N ALA A 61 7.06 -5.96 -6.41
CA ALA A 61 6.57 -7.33 -6.23
C ALA A 61 5.04 -7.32 -6.14
N ARG A 62 4.41 -8.43 -6.51
CA ARG A 62 2.95 -8.55 -6.49
C ARG A 62 2.50 -9.67 -5.58
N ALA A 63 1.37 -9.44 -4.92
CA ALA A 63 0.62 -10.46 -4.21
C ALA A 63 -0.75 -10.66 -4.87
N CYS A 64 -1.22 -11.90 -4.89
CA CYS A 64 -2.52 -12.31 -5.41
C CYS A 64 -3.30 -13.15 -4.40
N GLU A 65 -4.62 -13.24 -4.57
CA GLU A 65 -5.47 -14.20 -3.86
C GLU A 65 -5.80 -15.36 -4.77
N THR A 66 -5.54 -16.59 -4.34
CA THR A 66 -6.05 -17.78 -5.03
C THR A 66 -6.69 -18.71 -4.01
N ALA A 67 -7.97 -19.00 -4.20
CA ALA A 67 -8.77 -19.83 -3.29
C ALA A 67 -8.71 -19.38 -1.81
N GLY A 68 -8.72 -18.06 -1.56
CA GLY A 68 -8.68 -17.49 -0.21
C GLY A 68 -7.28 -17.45 0.42
N ILE A 69 -6.24 -17.82 -0.31
CA ILE A 69 -4.85 -17.82 0.16
C ILE A 69 -4.08 -16.73 -0.58
N VAL A 70 -3.35 -15.91 0.18
CA VAL A 70 -2.48 -14.88 -0.38
C VAL A 70 -1.14 -15.49 -0.77
N HIS A 71 -0.72 -15.24 -2.01
CA HIS A 71 0.55 -15.71 -2.57
C HIS A 71 1.36 -14.56 -3.15
N MET A 72 2.69 -14.68 -3.13
CA MET A 72 3.58 -13.81 -3.90
C MET A 72 3.68 -14.34 -5.32
N MET A 73 3.52 -13.44 -6.30
CA MET A 73 3.73 -13.80 -7.71
C MET A 73 5.20 -13.75 -8.12
N ASP A 74 5.97 -12.89 -7.45
CA ASP A 74 7.36 -12.60 -7.76
C ASP A 74 8.25 -13.01 -6.58
N ALA A 75 9.53 -13.30 -6.86
CA ALA A 75 10.48 -13.67 -5.82
C ALA A 75 10.75 -12.49 -4.88
N LEU A 76 10.61 -12.71 -3.57
CA LEU A 76 10.91 -11.72 -2.54
C LEU A 76 12.20 -12.13 -1.81
N PRO A 77 13.28 -11.33 -1.91
CA PRO A 77 14.54 -11.63 -1.21
C PRO A 77 14.33 -11.66 0.31
N ALA A 78 15.01 -12.59 0.98
CA ALA A 78 15.07 -12.59 2.44
C ALA A 78 15.73 -11.28 2.92
N GLY A 79 15.17 -10.68 3.98
CA GLY A 79 15.62 -9.41 4.53
C GLY A 79 15.12 -8.16 3.78
N ALA A 80 14.37 -8.31 2.68
CA ALA A 80 13.83 -7.18 1.93
C ALA A 80 12.96 -6.27 2.82
N ARG A 81 13.01 -4.96 2.54
CA ARG A 81 12.26 -3.91 3.24
C ARG A 81 11.07 -3.51 2.38
N VAL A 82 9.91 -4.05 2.72
CA VAL A 82 8.70 -4.01 1.91
C VAL A 82 7.78 -2.88 2.32
N LEU A 83 7.47 -1.99 1.39
CA LEU A 83 6.38 -1.02 1.49
C LEU A 83 5.13 -1.61 0.84
N LEU A 84 4.05 -1.79 1.60
CA LEU A 84 2.77 -2.16 1.01
C LEU A 84 2.17 -0.96 0.28
N LEU A 85 1.62 -1.16 -0.91
CA LEU A 85 1.03 -0.10 -1.71
C LEU A 85 -0.34 -0.51 -2.25
N GLY A 86 -1.27 0.44 -2.25
CA GLY A 86 -2.53 0.35 -2.98
C GLY A 86 -3.16 1.74 -3.14
N ASP A 87 -4.24 1.84 -3.92
CA ASP A 87 -5.05 3.06 -3.89
C ASP A 87 -5.63 3.29 -2.47
N ALA A 88 -6.17 2.22 -1.90
CA ALA A 88 -6.74 2.10 -0.57
C ALA A 88 -6.94 0.62 -0.23
N PHE A 89 -6.61 0.24 1.01
CA PHE A 89 -6.88 -1.11 1.49
C PHE A 89 -8.27 -1.20 2.11
N ARG A 90 -9.25 -1.75 1.38
CA ARG A 90 -10.63 -1.85 1.91
C ARG A 90 -10.89 -3.14 2.70
N ARG A 91 -9.97 -4.11 2.64
CA ARG A 91 -10.12 -5.42 3.29
C ARG A 91 -8.97 -5.67 4.28
N PRO A 92 -9.24 -5.65 5.60
CA PRO A 92 -8.24 -5.96 6.65
C PRO A 92 -7.53 -7.30 6.41
N ALA A 93 -8.28 -8.32 5.97
CA ALA A 93 -7.73 -9.65 5.68
C ALA A 93 -6.63 -9.65 4.60
N VAL A 94 -6.71 -8.75 3.62
CA VAL A 94 -5.69 -8.63 2.56
C VAL A 94 -4.37 -8.12 3.14
N LEU A 95 -4.41 -7.04 3.94
CA LEU A 95 -3.23 -6.50 4.61
C LEU A 95 -2.58 -7.54 5.52
N LYS A 96 -3.38 -8.26 6.30
CA LYS A 96 -2.91 -9.36 7.14
C LYS A 96 -2.26 -10.47 6.32
N GLY A 97 -2.86 -10.87 5.20
CA GLY A 97 -2.32 -11.87 4.29
C GLY A 97 -1.00 -11.44 3.66
N MET A 98 -0.92 -10.23 3.14
CA MET A 98 0.30 -9.64 2.55
C MET A 98 1.44 -9.55 3.58
N THR A 99 1.13 -9.13 4.81
CA THR A 99 2.12 -9.07 5.91
C THR A 99 2.60 -10.47 6.30
N THR A 100 1.68 -11.44 6.36
CA THR A 100 2.00 -12.83 6.70
C THR A 100 2.88 -13.49 5.65
N VAL A 101 2.54 -13.34 4.36
CA VAL A 101 3.34 -13.93 3.28
C VAL A 101 4.70 -13.26 3.17
N THR A 102 4.78 -11.93 3.36
CA THR A 102 6.06 -11.19 3.40
C THR A 102 6.99 -11.77 4.48
N ARG A 103 6.46 -11.97 5.69
CA ARG A 103 7.22 -12.57 6.80
C ARG A 103 7.63 -14.02 6.51
N HIS A 104 6.76 -14.80 5.88
CA HIS A 104 7.07 -16.19 5.50
C HIS A 104 8.26 -16.27 4.53
N HIS A 105 8.44 -15.27 3.66
CA HIS A 105 9.62 -15.13 2.80
C HIS A 105 10.86 -14.56 3.51
N GLY A 106 10.79 -14.30 4.81
CA GLY A 106 11.89 -13.73 5.58
C GLY A 106 12.13 -12.24 5.34
N ALA A 107 11.17 -11.53 4.74
CA ALA A 107 11.22 -10.09 4.52
C ALA A 107 10.45 -9.32 5.62
N HIS A 108 10.58 -8.00 5.60
CA HIS A 108 10.03 -7.11 6.63
C HIS A 108 9.13 -6.04 6.01
N VAL A 109 7.88 -5.98 6.45
CA VAL A 109 7.02 -4.83 6.14
C VAL A 109 7.52 -3.63 6.93
N VAL A 110 7.83 -2.54 6.25
CA VAL A 110 8.35 -1.30 6.85
C VAL A 110 7.32 -0.16 6.88
N GLY A 111 6.15 -0.38 6.29
CA GLY A 111 5.04 0.57 6.28
C GLY A 111 4.04 0.28 5.16
N ALA A 112 3.06 1.17 5.02
CA ALA A 112 2.17 1.20 3.87
C ALA A 112 2.03 2.61 3.29
N ALA A 113 1.90 2.70 1.97
CA ALA A 113 1.56 3.92 1.25
C ALA A 113 0.22 3.74 0.54
N VAL A 114 -0.67 4.71 0.66
CA VAL A 114 -2.01 4.68 0.06
C VAL A 114 -2.43 6.05 -0.47
N LEU A 115 -3.25 6.10 -1.51
CA LEU A 115 -3.85 7.37 -1.91
C LEU A 115 -4.89 7.84 -0.90
N ILE A 116 -5.72 6.90 -0.43
CA ILE A 116 -6.81 7.15 0.52
C ILE A 116 -6.64 6.24 1.73
N GLU A 117 -6.65 6.86 2.91
CA GLU A 117 -6.61 6.12 4.16
C GLU A 117 -7.98 5.50 4.46
N THR A 118 -7.95 4.29 5.03
CA THR A 118 -9.11 3.45 5.32
C THR A 118 -8.92 2.79 6.67
N ALA A 119 -10.02 2.41 7.33
CA ALA A 119 -9.97 1.76 8.64
C ALA A 119 -9.19 0.42 8.62
N ALA A 120 -9.06 -0.24 7.47
CA ALA A 120 -8.31 -1.50 7.38
C ALA A 120 -6.81 -1.34 7.69
N LEU A 121 -6.25 -0.14 7.53
CA LEU A 121 -4.85 0.14 7.82
C LEU A 121 -4.52 -0.03 9.31
N ALA A 122 -5.52 -0.07 10.20
CA ALA A 122 -5.35 -0.43 11.60
C ALA A 122 -4.70 -1.82 11.79
N GLU A 123 -4.82 -2.74 10.82
CA GLU A 123 -4.15 -4.04 10.84
C GLU A 123 -2.61 -3.95 10.84
N LEU A 124 -2.06 -2.79 10.47
CA LEU A 124 -0.62 -2.58 10.43
C LEU A 124 -0.02 -2.23 11.80
N GLY A 125 -0.86 -1.96 12.81
CA GLY A 125 -0.41 -1.61 14.15
C GLY A 125 0.46 -0.36 14.16
N ASP A 126 1.67 -0.47 14.71
CA ASP A 126 2.60 0.66 14.86
C ASP A 126 3.43 0.96 13.59
N LEU A 127 3.20 0.24 12.50
CA LEU A 127 3.90 0.50 11.24
C LEU A 127 3.45 1.84 10.64
N PRO A 128 4.38 2.63 10.05
CA PRO A 128 4.02 3.92 9.50
C PRO A 128 3.10 3.77 8.29
N VAL A 129 2.08 4.64 8.25
CA VAL A 129 1.12 4.76 7.15
C VAL A 129 1.32 6.12 6.49
N PHE A 130 1.49 6.11 5.18
CA PHE A 130 1.65 7.32 4.36
C PHE A 130 0.42 7.47 3.46
N SER A 131 -0.33 8.56 3.63
CA SER A 131 -1.55 8.81 2.86
C SER A 131 -1.55 10.20 2.23
N LEU A 132 -2.10 10.32 1.01
CA LEU A 132 -2.38 11.63 0.39
C LEU A 132 -3.73 12.21 0.82
N LEU A 133 -4.67 11.36 1.23
CA LEU A 133 -5.97 11.71 1.76
C LEU A 133 -6.18 10.96 3.09
N PRO A 134 -5.67 11.51 4.20
CA PRO A 134 -5.80 10.89 5.52
C PRO A 134 -7.25 10.89 5.99
N ILE A 135 -7.62 9.94 6.85
CA ILE A 135 -8.89 10.01 7.58
C ILE A 135 -8.76 11.18 8.56
N PRO A 136 -9.73 12.12 8.61
CA PRO A 136 -9.74 13.12 9.65
C PRO A 136 -9.68 12.41 11.00
N ALA A 137 -8.71 12.75 11.84
CA ALA A 137 -8.74 12.28 13.22
C ALA A 137 -10.13 12.61 13.79
N ASP A 138 -10.74 11.67 14.49
CA ASP A 138 -11.91 11.98 15.30
C ASP A 138 -11.39 12.91 16.40
N ASP A 139 -11.35 14.21 16.10
CA ASP A 139 -11.06 15.27 17.05
C ASP A 139 -12.17 15.14 18.07
N GLY A 140 -11.86 14.42 19.16
CA GLY A 140 -12.80 14.04 20.20
C GLY A 140 -13.67 15.24 20.49
N ALA A 141 -14.91 15.18 19.99
CA ALA A 141 -15.92 16.15 20.31
C ALA A 141 -16.13 15.98 21.80
N ASP A 142 -15.47 16.86 22.54
CA ASP A 142 -15.64 17.12 23.96
C ASP A 142 -17.12 17.52 24.14
N LEU A 143 -17.97 16.51 24.24
CA LEU A 143 -19.33 16.65 24.73
C LEU A 143 -19.24 16.68 26.25
N SER A 144 -18.88 17.87 26.72
CA SER A 144 -19.19 18.41 28.05
C SER A 144 -20.56 17.99 28.58
#